data_AF-A0A6L6VFH2-F1
#
_entry.id   AF-A0A6L6VFH2-F1
#
_cell.length_a   1.000
_cell.length_b   1.000
_cell.length_c   1.000
_cell.angle_alpha   90.00
_cell.angle_beta   90.00
_cell.angle_gamma   90.00
#
_symmetry.space_group_name_H-M   'P 1'
#
loop_
_entity.id
_entity.type
_entity.pdbx_description
1 polymer ?
#
loop_
_entity_poly.entity_id
_entity_poly.type
_entity_poly.pdbx_seq_one_letter_code
_entity_poly.pdbx_strand_id
1 'polypeptide(L)' 'MTPDENSDLPENDPDLLENTGLPKSMVVRLQKSYFSRLSDFDGMDDIDMLRQPNVNRRMVEAIKAERASRDARRR' A
#
# COMPACT_ATOMS: atom_id res chain seq x y z
N MET A 1 31.23 -8.94 -0.65
CA MET A 1 29.83 -9.30 -0.85
C MET A 1 29.16 -9.10 0.49
N THR A 2 28.52 -7.95 0.70
CA THR A 2 27.78 -7.69 1.93
C THR A 2 26.56 -8.60 1.92
N PRO A 3 26.29 -9.37 3.00
CA PRO A 3 25.01 -10.04 3.10
C PRO A 3 23.92 -8.96 3.13
N ASP A 4 22.84 -9.26 2.44
CA ASP A 4 21.67 -8.42 2.23
C ASP A 4 21.02 -8.06 3.57
N GLU A 5 21.43 -6.94 4.18
CA GLU A 5 20.80 -6.36 5.38
C GLU A 5 19.47 -5.67 5.02
N ASN A 6 18.53 -6.41 4.42
CA ASN A 6 17.24 -5.82 4.01
C ASN A 6 16.03 -6.75 4.11
N SER A 7 16.06 -7.78 4.94
CA SER A 7 14.92 -8.71 5.13
C SER A 7 14.58 -8.99 6.60
N ASP A 8 14.41 -7.96 7.41
CA ASP A 8 13.86 -8.08 8.78
C ASP A 8 12.47 -7.41 8.92
N LEU A 9 11.78 -7.17 7.80
CA LEU A 9 10.33 -6.96 7.85
C LEU A 9 9.68 -8.35 7.79
N PRO A 10 8.75 -8.68 8.71
CA PRO A 10 8.01 -9.92 8.59
C PRO A 10 7.37 -9.94 7.20
N GLU A 11 7.64 -10.98 6.41
CA GLU A 11 7.09 -11.14 5.05
C GLU A 11 5.54 -11.06 5.03
N ASN A 12 4.90 -11.18 6.20
CA ASN A 12 3.46 -11.07 6.43
C ASN A 12 3.03 -9.77 7.14
N ASP A 13 3.81 -8.68 7.09
CA ASP A 13 3.37 -7.40 7.65
C ASP A 13 2.06 -6.96 6.95
N PRO A 14 0.93 -6.80 7.69
CA PRO A 14 -0.35 -6.41 7.12
C PRO A 14 -0.35 -4.99 6.56
N ASP A 15 0.70 -4.21 6.81
CA ASP A 15 0.89 -2.89 6.23
C ASP A 15 1.50 -2.94 4.83
N LEU A 16 2.21 -4.00 4.44
CA LEU A 16 2.78 -4.14 3.09
C LEU A 16 1.65 -4.33 2.06
N LEU A 17 1.68 -3.57 0.97
CA LEU A 17 0.68 -3.67 -0.10
C LEU A 17 0.59 -5.08 -0.69
N GLU A 18 1.70 -5.82 -0.71
CA GLU A 18 1.77 -7.19 -1.20
C GLU A 18 0.98 -8.19 -0.34
N ASN A 19 0.73 -7.84 0.93
CA ASN A 19 -0.02 -8.66 1.89
C ASN A 19 -1.48 -8.21 2.05
N THR A 20 -1.92 -7.23 1.26
CA THR A 20 -3.30 -6.74 1.26
C THR A 20 -4.21 -7.53 0.33
N GLY A 21 -5.51 -7.27 0.38
CA GLY A 21 -6.49 -7.79 -0.57
C GLY A 21 -6.42 -7.14 -1.97
N LEU A 22 -5.48 -6.23 -2.23
CA LEU A 22 -5.39 -5.51 -3.50
C LEU A 22 -5.01 -6.45 -4.66
N PRO A 23 -5.57 -6.24 -5.87
CA PRO A 23 -5.13 -6.97 -7.05
C PRO A 23 -3.64 -6.79 -7.31
N LYS A 24 -2.91 -7.86 -7.64
CA LYS A 24 -1.46 -7.81 -7.94
C LYS A 24 -1.09 -6.74 -8.97
N SER A 25 -1.92 -6.56 -10.00
CA SER A 25 -1.72 -5.53 -11.03
C SER A 25 -1.82 -4.10 -10.48
N MET A 26 -2.62 -3.90 -9.43
CA MET A 26 -2.71 -2.63 -8.72
C MET A 26 -1.47 -2.41 -7.85
N VAL A 27 -1.05 -3.43 -7.09
CA VAL A 27 0.16 -3.37 -6.25
C VAL A 27 1.39 -3.00 -7.08
N VAL A 28 1.58 -3.64 -8.24
CA VAL A 28 2.69 -3.31 -9.15
C VAL A 28 2.65 -1.85 -9.63
N ARG A 29 1.46 -1.28 -9.85
CA ARG A 29 1.34 0.14 -10.24
C ARG A 29 1.67 1.08 -9.09
N LEU A 30 1.24 0.75 -7.88
CA LEU A 30 1.53 1.51 -6.67
C LEU A 30 3.04 1.49 -6.35
N GLN A 31 3.67 0.33 -6.47
CA GLN A 31 5.13 0.18 -6.33
C GLN A 31 5.90 1.01 -7.37
N LYS A 32 5.43 1.09 -8.61
CA LYS A 32 6.01 1.99 -9.63
C LYS A 32 5.89 3.47 -9.29
N SER A 33 4.97 3.81 -8.40
CA SER A 33 4.80 5.15 -7.85
C SER A 33 5.41 5.30 -6.45
N TYR A 34 6.33 4.39 -6.08
CA TYR A 34 7.08 4.37 -4.82
C TYR A 34 6.24 4.10 -3.57
N PHE A 35 5.04 3.56 -3.73
CA PHE A 35 4.21 3.10 -2.62
C PHE A 35 4.43 1.61 -2.38
N SER A 36 4.77 1.24 -1.15
CA SER A 36 5.02 -0.14 -0.74
C SER A 36 4.15 -0.57 0.44
N ARG A 37 3.61 0.40 1.18
CA ARG A 37 2.79 0.20 2.38
C ARG A 37 1.45 0.92 2.31
N LEU A 38 0.45 0.41 3.03
CA LEU A 38 -0.81 1.11 3.26
C LEU A 38 -0.60 2.39 4.08
N SER A 39 0.37 2.40 4.99
CA SER A 39 0.74 3.58 5.77
C SER A 39 1.37 4.71 4.96
N ASP A 40 1.89 4.44 3.76
CA ASP A 40 2.37 5.51 2.86
C ASP A 40 1.24 6.45 2.43
N PHE A 41 -0.01 6.01 2.55
CA PHE A 41 -1.21 6.78 2.27
C PHE A 41 -1.82 7.41 3.54
N ASP A 42 -1.25 7.17 4.72
CA ASP A 42 -1.70 7.77 5.97
C ASP A 42 -1.38 9.27 5.95
N GLY A 43 -2.42 10.11 5.90
CA GLY A 43 -2.31 11.56 5.76
C GLY A 43 -2.59 12.09 4.35
N MET A 44 -2.77 11.21 3.35
CA MET A 44 -3.26 11.61 2.03
C MET A 44 -4.79 11.56 1.99
N ASP A 45 -5.42 12.62 1.47
CA ASP A 45 -6.84 12.59 1.11
C ASP A 45 -7.05 11.99 -0.30
N ASP A 46 -8.31 11.82 -0.70
CA ASP A 46 -8.64 11.24 -2.01
C ASP A 46 -8.04 12.05 -3.19
N ILE A 47 -7.93 13.37 -3.05
CA ILE A 47 -7.39 14.26 -4.09
C ILE A 47 -5.86 14.11 -4.15
N ASP A 48 -5.19 14.05 -3.01
CA ASP A 48 -3.76 13.83 -2.90
C ASP A 48 -3.34 12.49 -3.52
N MET A 49 -4.13 11.44 -3.30
CA MET A 49 -3.92 10.14 -3.93
C MET A 49 -4.12 10.20 -5.45
N LEU A 50 -5.17 10.90 -5.93
CA LEU A 50 -5.43 11.05 -7.36
C LEU A 50 -4.37 11.88 -8.10
N ARG A 51 -3.62 12.72 -7.37
CA ARG A 51 -2.47 13.45 -7.93
C ARG A 51 -1.23 12.58 -8.10
N GLN A 52 -1.20 11.39 -7.49
CA GLN A 52 -0.07 10.48 -7.63
C GLN A 52 -0.03 9.85 -9.03
N PRO A 53 1.17 9.67 -9.60
CA PRO A 53 1.31 9.00 -10.87
C PRO A 53 0.73 7.59 -10.79
N ASN A 54 0.15 7.11 -11.89
CA ASN A 54 -0.42 5.76 -12.01
C ASN A 54 -1.55 5.40 -11.03
N VAL A 55 -2.08 6.36 -10.26
CA VAL A 55 -3.23 6.18 -9.38
C VAL A 55 -4.50 6.65 -10.09
N ASN A 56 -5.57 5.88 -9.98
CA ASN A 56 -6.89 6.25 -10.49
C ASN A 56 -7.95 6.07 -9.40
N ARG A 57 -9.17 6.53 -9.67
CA ARG A 57 -10.28 6.48 -8.69
C ARG A 57 -10.55 5.08 -8.13
N ARG A 58 -10.49 4.03 -8.97
CA ARG A 58 -10.69 2.64 -8.50
C ARG A 58 -9.60 2.21 -7.52
N MET A 59 -8.37 2.69 -7.73
CA MET A 59 -7.26 2.43 -6.81
C MET A 59 -7.47 3.13 -5.48
N VAL A 60 -7.90 4.40 -5.50
CA VAL A 60 -8.21 5.14 -4.28
C VAL A 60 -9.30 4.45 -3.47
N GLU A 61 -10.40 4.03 -4.11
CA GLU A 61 -11.49 3.32 -3.44
C GLU A 61 -11.00 1.99 -2.81
N ALA A 62 -10.14 1.25 -3.51
CA ALA A 62 -9.58 0.00 -3.00
C ALA A 62 -8.61 0.22 -1.82
N ILE A 63 -7.71 1.21 -1.91
CA ILE A 63 -6.78 1.57 -0.84
C ILE A 63 -7.56 1.97 0.43
N LYS A 64 -8.63 2.75 0.27
CA LYS A 64 -9.49 3.16 1.39
C LYS A 64 -10.18 1.97 2.06
N ALA A 65 -10.69 1.02 1.28
CA ALA A 65 -11.32 -0.18 1.80
C ALA A 65 -10.31 -1.04 2.62
N GLU A 66 -9.10 -1.19 2.11
CA GLU A 66 -8.03 -1.92 2.82
C GLU A 66 -7.58 -1.19 4.09
N ARG A 67 -7.40 0.14 4.05
CA ARG A 67 -7.07 0.94 5.24
C ARG A 67 -8.15 0.82 6.32
N ALA A 68 -9.42 0.92 5.94
CA ALA A 68 -10.53 0.73 6.87
C ALA A 68 -10.54 -0.67 7.50
N SER A 69 -10.25 -1.71 6.70
CA SER A 69 -10.18 -3.10 7.17
C SER A 69 -8.98 -3.34 8.10
N ARG A 70 -7.82 -2.76 7.77
CA ARG A 70 -6.61 -2.79 8.60
C ARG A 70 -6.87 -2.14 9.97
N ASP A 71 -7.51 -0.97 9.97
CA ASP A 71 -7.82 -0.23 11.20
C ASP A 71 -8.87 -0.96 12.05
N ALA A 72 -9.85 -1.62 11.42
CA ALA A 72 -10.81 -2.48 12.12
C ALA A 72 -10.15 -3.69 12.78
N ARG A 73 -9.10 -4.25 12.17
CA ARG A 73 -8.32 -5.38 12.73
C ARG A 73 -7.39 -4.97 13.88
N ARG A 74 -7.00 -3.70 13.96
CA ARG A 74 -6.14 -3.15 15.02
C ARG A 74 -6.92 -2.73 16.28
N ARG A 75 -8.24 -2.61 16.20
CA ARG A 75 -9.14 -2.29 17.32
C ARG A 75 -9.58 -3.56 18.04
#